data_AF-A0A522J5E5-F1
#
_entry.id   AF-A0A522J5E5-F1
#
_cell.length_a   1.000
_cell.length_b   1.000
_cell.length_c   1.000
_cell.angle_alpha   90.00
_cell.angle_beta   90.00
_cell.angle_gamma   90.00
#
_symmetry.space_group_name_H-M   'P 1'
#
loop_
_entity.id
_entity.type
_entity.pdbx_description
1 polymer ?
#
loop_
_entity_poly.entity_id
_entity_poly.type
_entity_poly.pdbx_seq_one_letter_code
_entity_poly.pdbx_strand_id
1 'polypeptide(L)'
;NDIYNTGGHVIDPSLYFQLSRDGNDPPAATQFFHSAFTGPVVYSSEDKYQKVKFSEIDKGKASYIKQANNGWIGIVQHYFATAWIPPQNKTRYNEMLRVANNLYAVRSIESVGKIEPGQHQSVLAHLWVGPQDQKAMSQLAPGLDVVVDYGFLTIIAKPLFQLMTWIHSYVGNWGWTIVVLTLLIKLVFYPLSAAGYRSMAKMKLVTPRLQEMKKTFGGDRAKMNQAMMQMYKTEKINPLGGCLPMIVQVPVFIALYWVLLGSVEMRGAPWILWIHDLSARDPLFILPAIMMATMFLQIKLNPTPPDPMQAKMMMAMPLVFGGMMFFFPAGLVLYYCFNNAVSIAQQRYIMHRLDKEMAVVHR
;
A
#
# COMPACT_ATOMS: atom_id res chain seq x y z
N ASN A 1 -18.34 34.23 0.51
CA ASN A 1 -17.76 35.35 -0.25
C ASN A 1 -18.91 36.16 -0.76
N ASP A 2 -19.12 37.34 -0.19
CA ASP A 2 -20.30 38.16 -0.49
C ASP A 2 -19.87 39.32 -1.37
N ILE A 3 -20.58 39.50 -2.49
CA ILE A 3 -20.27 40.51 -3.51
C ILE A 3 -21.47 41.44 -3.60
N TYR A 4 -21.28 42.69 -3.18
CA TYR A 4 -22.28 43.74 -3.23
C TYR A 4 -22.03 44.66 -4.43
N ASN A 5 -23.05 44.90 -5.26
CA ASN A 5 -22.97 45.91 -6.31
C ASN A 5 -23.43 47.27 -5.78
N THR A 6 -22.48 48.13 -5.38
CA THR A 6 -22.76 49.50 -4.92
C THR A 6 -22.73 50.54 -6.04
N GLY A 7 -22.53 50.12 -7.30
CA GLY A 7 -22.46 51.00 -8.46
C GLY A 7 -23.81 51.23 -9.13
N GLY A 8 -23.83 52.07 -10.17
CA GLY A 8 -25.03 52.39 -10.97
C GLY A 8 -25.25 51.50 -12.21
N HIS A 9 -24.41 50.49 -12.42
CA HIS A 9 -24.46 49.61 -13.60
C HIS A 9 -24.39 48.14 -13.19
N VAL A 10 -24.90 47.24 -14.06
CA VAL A 10 -24.80 45.78 -13.87
C VAL A 10 -23.34 45.34 -13.93
N ILE A 11 -22.93 44.49 -12.99
CA ILE A 11 -21.61 43.83 -13.00
C ILE A 11 -21.76 42.33 -13.26
N ASP A 12 -20.77 41.70 -13.88
CA ASP A 12 -20.74 40.24 -14.15
C ASP A 12 -19.41 39.63 -13.68
N PRO A 13 -19.19 39.51 -12.35
CA PRO A 13 -17.92 39.07 -11.80
C PRO A 13 -17.72 37.56 -11.95
N SER A 14 -16.45 37.16 -12.08
CA SER A 14 -16.00 35.78 -11.88
C SER A 14 -15.19 35.68 -10.60
N LEU A 15 -15.35 34.57 -9.89
CA LEU A 15 -14.57 34.24 -8.71
C LEU A 15 -13.59 33.11 -9.05
N TYR A 16 -12.35 33.22 -8.57
CA TYR A 16 -11.39 32.13 -8.66
C TYR A 16 -10.96 31.65 -7.28
N PHE A 17 -10.91 30.34 -7.11
CA PHE A 17 -10.37 29.67 -5.94
C PHE A 17 -9.02 29.09 -6.31
N GLN A 18 -7.93 29.56 -5.68
CA GLN A 18 -6.57 29.17 -6.07
C GLN A 18 -5.79 28.62 -4.88
N LEU A 19 -5.00 27.59 -5.16
CA LEU A 19 -3.91 27.12 -4.31
C LEU A 19 -2.62 27.27 -5.09
N SER A 20 -1.56 27.72 -4.40
CA SER A 20 -0.25 27.88 -5.00
C SER A 20 0.81 27.20 -4.14
N ARG A 21 1.78 26.58 -4.79
CA ARG A 21 2.90 25.89 -4.14
C ARG A 21 4.11 25.88 -5.06
N ASP A 22 5.29 25.87 -4.47
CA ASP A 22 6.50 25.51 -5.19
C ASP A 22 6.51 24.03 -5.63
N GLY A 23 7.36 23.73 -6.61
CA GLY A 23 7.50 22.39 -7.18
C GLY A 23 8.42 21.45 -6.40
N ASN A 24 8.91 21.85 -5.22
CA ASN A 24 9.85 21.03 -4.47
C ASN A 24 9.13 19.96 -3.64
N ASP A 25 9.72 18.77 -3.62
CA ASP A 25 9.33 17.72 -2.70
C ASP A 25 9.69 18.11 -1.26
N PRO A 26 8.83 17.80 -0.27
CA PRO A 26 9.17 17.99 1.13
C PRO A 26 10.48 17.28 1.50
N PRO A 27 11.32 17.83 2.41
CA PRO A 27 12.60 17.21 2.80
C PRO A 27 12.49 15.76 3.30
N ALA A 28 11.32 15.36 3.82
CA ALA A 28 11.02 14.01 4.30
C ALA A 28 10.21 13.15 3.31
N ALA A 29 9.96 13.62 2.08
CA ALA A 29 9.11 12.93 1.11
C ALA A 29 9.83 11.78 0.38
N THR A 30 11.16 11.76 0.39
CA THR A 30 11.95 10.72 -0.25
C THR A 30 12.43 9.70 0.78
N GLN A 31 11.68 8.62 0.95
CA GLN A 31 12.25 7.40 1.53
C GLN A 31 12.93 6.60 0.41
N PHE A 32 14.00 5.87 0.74
CA PHE A 32 14.88 5.18 -0.22
C PHE A 32 14.14 4.33 -1.27
N PHE A 33 12.92 3.87 -0.97
CA PHE A 33 12.11 2.98 -1.82
C PHE A 33 10.74 3.56 -2.22
N HIS A 34 10.39 4.79 -1.80
CA HIS A 34 9.09 5.38 -2.10
C HIS A 34 9.10 6.91 -2.04
N SER A 35 8.57 7.53 -3.09
CA SER A 35 8.19 8.95 -3.11
C SER A 35 6.67 9.04 -3.12
N ALA A 36 6.09 9.62 -2.07
CA ALA A 36 4.67 9.92 -2.09
C ALA A 36 4.37 10.99 -3.16
N PHE A 37 3.25 10.86 -3.84
CA PHE A 37 2.84 11.86 -4.82
C PHE A 37 2.68 13.23 -4.12
N THR A 38 3.38 14.23 -4.64
CA THR A 38 3.23 15.63 -4.26
C THR A 38 2.89 16.42 -5.51
N GLY A 39 1.74 17.09 -5.52
CA GLY A 39 1.32 17.82 -6.70
C GLY A 39 -0.15 18.25 -6.70
N PRO A 40 -0.54 19.01 -7.74
CA PRO A 40 -1.90 19.40 -7.97
C PRO A 40 -2.77 18.21 -8.38
N VAL A 41 -4.02 18.28 -7.95
CA VAL A 41 -5.04 17.27 -8.21
C VAL A 41 -6.36 17.93 -8.52
N VAL A 42 -7.19 17.20 -9.26
CA VAL A 42 -8.59 17.57 -9.50
C VAL A 42 -9.45 16.31 -9.42
N TYR A 43 -10.66 16.49 -8.93
CA TYR A 43 -11.68 15.47 -8.93
C TYR A 43 -12.94 15.99 -9.63
N SER A 44 -13.54 15.12 -10.44
CA SER A 44 -14.89 15.28 -10.96
C SER A 44 -15.62 13.94 -10.94
N SER A 45 -16.93 13.96 -11.05
CA SER A 45 -17.73 12.73 -11.08
C SER A 45 -17.53 11.98 -12.40
N GLU A 46 -17.23 12.72 -13.47
CA GLU A 46 -16.99 12.25 -14.83
C GLU A 46 -15.64 11.55 -14.96
N ASP A 47 -14.55 12.25 -14.60
CA ASP A 47 -13.18 11.78 -14.81
C ASP A 47 -12.50 11.27 -13.53
N LYS A 48 -13.23 11.23 -12.42
CA LYS A 48 -12.73 10.82 -11.09
C LYS A 48 -11.49 11.62 -10.69
N TYR A 49 -10.59 10.99 -9.93
CA TYR A 49 -9.41 11.62 -9.34
C TYR A 49 -8.24 11.63 -10.31
N GLN A 50 -7.76 12.82 -10.63
CA GLN A 50 -6.66 13.06 -11.55
C GLN A 50 -5.50 13.74 -10.81
N LYS A 51 -4.29 13.20 -11.02
CA LYS A 51 -3.03 13.71 -10.47
C LYS A 51 -2.21 14.29 -11.60
N VAL A 52 -1.65 15.47 -11.38
CA VAL A 52 -0.79 16.13 -12.38
C VAL A 52 0.56 16.41 -11.74
N LYS A 53 1.65 16.01 -12.41
CA LYS A 53 2.99 16.33 -11.93
C LYS A 53 3.35 17.77 -12.29
N PHE A 54 4.10 18.47 -11.43
CA PHE A 54 4.60 19.82 -11.74
C PHE A 54 5.36 19.87 -13.07
N SER A 55 6.17 18.83 -13.36
CA SER A 55 6.92 18.72 -14.62
C SER A 55 6.04 18.53 -15.87
N GLU A 56 4.79 18.06 -15.74
CA GLU A 56 3.85 17.98 -16.85
C GLU A 56 3.24 19.35 -17.16
N ILE A 57 3.05 20.18 -16.13
CA ILE A 57 2.63 21.58 -16.27
C ILE A 57 3.72 22.36 -17.00
N ASP A 58 4.99 22.21 -16.59
CA ASP A 58 6.13 22.87 -17.27
C ASP A 58 6.23 22.53 -18.76
N LYS A 59 5.90 21.28 -19.11
CA LYS A 59 5.95 20.79 -20.50
C LYS A 59 4.70 21.14 -21.31
N GLY A 60 3.68 21.76 -20.70
CA GLY A 60 2.38 21.99 -21.33
C GLY A 60 1.63 20.69 -21.68
N LYS A 61 1.93 19.59 -20.98
CA LYS A 61 1.39 18.24 -21.24
C LYS A 61 0.44 17.74 -20.14
N ALA A 62 0.10 18.61 -19.18
CA ALA A 62 -0.83 18.29 -18.11
C ALA A 62 -2.21 17.90 -18.68
N SER A 63 -2.66 16.68 -18.37
CA SER A 63 -3.97 16.15 -18.78
C SER A 63 -4.88 16.08 -17.57
N TYR A 64 -5.98 16.83 -17.61
CA TYR A 64 -6.98 16.92 -16.55
C TYR A 64 -8.27 17.54 -17.08
N ILE A 65 -9.35 17.39 -16.32
CA ILE A 65 -10.66 17.97 -16.64
C ILE A 65 -10.64 19.50 -16.48
N LYS A 66 -10.75 20.21 -17.60
CA LYS A 66 -10.72 21.68 -17.65
C LYS A 66 -12.05 22.34 -17.35
N GLN A 67 -13.16 21.63 -17.54
CA GLN A 67 -14.50 22.16 -17.28
C GLN A 67 -15.31 21.10 -16.55
N ALA A 68 -15.89 21.49 -15.41
CA ALA A 68 -16.73 20.61 -14.61
C ALA A 68 -17.86 21.44 -13.99
N ASN A 69 -18.90 20.78 -13.49
CA ASN A 69 -19.93 21.43 -12.66
C ASN A 69 -19.97 20.89 -11.23
N ASN A 70 -19.04 20.00 -10.89
CA ASN A 70 -18.99 19.26 -9.64
C ASN A 70 -17.52 19.01 -9.23
N GLY A 71 -17.34 18.37 -8.08
CA GLY A 71 -16.01 17.96 -7.60
C GLY A 71 -15.19 19.10 -6.98
N TRP A 72 -13.87 18.93 -6.96
CA TRP A 72 -12.95 19.77 -6.18
C TRP A 72 -11.55 19.81 -6.81
N ILE A 73 -10.76 20.80 -6.41
CA ILE A 73 -9.34 20.93 -6.80
C ILE A 73 -8.47 20.97 -5.55
N GLY A 74 -7.21 20.53 -5.64
CA GLY A 74 -6.34 20.51 -4.49
C GLY A 74 -4.86 20.43 -4.81
N ILE A 75 -4.05 20.58 -3.76
CA ILE A 75 -2.64 20.21 -3.74
C ILE A 75 -2.47 19.19 -2.63
N VAL A 76 -1.87 18.06 -2.96
CA VAL A 76 -1.67 16.95 -2.02
C VAL A 76 -0.18 16.72 -1.79
N GLN A 77 0.14 16.24 -0.60
CA GLN A 77 1.44 15.74 -0.20
C GLN A 77 1.22 14.49 0.67
N HIS A 78 2.28 13.79 1.07
CA HIS A 78 2.19 12.45 1.68
C HIS A 78 1.07 12.25 2.73
N TYR A 79 0.94 13.18 3.69
CA TYR A 79 -0.01 13.08 4.81
C TYR A 79 -1.05 14.20 4.87
N PHE A 80 -0.93 15.21 4.01
CA PHE A 80 -1.76 16.40 4.09
C PHE A 80 -2.31 16.76 2.72
N ALA A 81 -3.41 17.48 2.73
CA ALA A 81 -3.98 18.04 1.53
C ALA A 81 -4.51 19.45 1.81
N THR A 82 -4.49 20.26 0.78
CA THR A 82 -5.25 21.51 0.73
C THR A 82 -6.17 21.41 -0.46
N ALA A 83 -7.48 21.57 -0.25
CA ALA A 83 -8.45 21.40 -1.33
C ALA A 83 -9.56 22.44 -1.25
N TRP A 84 -9.87 23.07 -2.39
CA TRP A 84 -11.06 23.87 -2.55
C TRP A 84 -12.20 23.00 -3.06
N ILE A 85 -13.34 23.07 -2.39
CA ILE A 85 -14.61 22.46 -2.75
C ILE A 85 -15.56 23.60 -3.13
N PRO A 86 -15.62 24.00 -4.41
CA PRO A 86 -16.53 25.03 -4.86
C PRO A 86 -17.98 24.51 -4.94
N PRO A 87 -18.98 25.41 -5.07
CA PRO A 87 -20.39 25.05 -5.22
C PRO A 87 -20.64 23.92 -6.22
N GLN A 88 -21.56 23.01 -5.91
CA GLN A 88 -21.97 21.98 -6.85
C GLN A 88 -23.02 22.52 -7.83
N ASN A 89 -23.15 21.88 -8.99
CA ASN A 89 -24.09 22.24 -10.07
C ASN A 89 -23.85 23.61 -10.71
N LYS A 90 -22.64 24.17 -10.59
CA LYS A 90 -22.22 25.39 -11.28
C LYS A 90 -21.04 25.09 -12.19
N THR A 91 -21.16 25.44 -13.47
CA THR A 91 -20.08 25.30 -14.44
C THR A 91 -18.87 26.14 -14.00
N ARG A 92 -17.72 25.47 -13.90
CA ARG A 92 -16.43 26.04 -13.53
C ARG A 92 -15.35 25.59 -14.50
N TYR A 93 -14.31 26.41 -14.60
CA TYR A 93 -13.11 26.14 -15.38
C TYR A 93 -11.93 25.89 -14.45
N ASN A 94 -11.31 24.73 -14.56
CA ASN A 94 -10.13 24.36 -13.80
C ASN A 94 -8.88 24.63 -14.60
N GLU A 95 -7.87 25.20 -13.94
CA GLU A 95 -6.57 25.49 -14.54
C GLU A 95 -5.46 25.05 -13.60
N MET A 96 -4.46 24.37 -14.16
CA MET A 96 -3.19 24.07 -13.53
C MET A 96 -2.09 24.72 -14.37
N LEU A 97 -1.39 25.70 -13.78
CA LEU A 97 -0.42 26.52 -14.50
C LEU A 97 0.82 26.83 -13.67
N ARG A 98 1.90 27.17 -14.34
CA ARG A 98 3.09 27.78 -13.73
C ARG A 98 2.91 29.29 -13.71
N VAL A 99 2.88 29.88 -12.52
CA VAL A 99 2.67 31.32 -12.31
C VAL A 99 3.98 32.10 -12.23
N ALA A 100 5.05 31.47 -11.73
CA ALA A 100 6.39 32.06 -11.68
C ALA A 100 7.48 30.98 -11.73
N ASN A 101 8.74 31.36 -11.56
CA ASN A 101 9.81 30.38 -11.46
C ASN A 101 9.61 29.50 -10.22
N ASN A 102 9.54 28.17 -10.43
CA ASN A 102 9.25 27.18 -9.39
C ASN A 102 8.00 27.51 -8.55
N LEU A 103 6.96 28.09 -9.16
CA LEU A 103 5.69 28.37 -8.48
C LEU A 103 4.53 27.96 -9.39
N TYR A 104 3.72 27.04 -8.89
CA TYR A 104 2.60 26.45 -9.61
C TYR A 104 1.30 26.80 -8.90
N ALA A 105 0.23 26.91 -9.68
CA ALA A 105 -1.10 27.15 -9.18
C ALA A 105 -2.09 26.14 -9.74
N VAL A 106 -3.01 25.69 -8.89
CA VAL A 106 -4.25 25.05 -9.30
C VAL A 106 -5.39 25.97 -8.92
N ARG A 107 -6.26 26.28 -9.86
CA ARG A 107 -7.41 27.16 -9.61
C ARG A 107 -8.67 26.69 -10.30
N SER A 108 -9.80 27.05 -9.71
CA SER A 108 -11.12 26.84 -10.27
C SER A 108 -11.81 28.19 -10.38
N ILE A 109 -12.30 28.51 -11.58
CA ILE A 109 -12.91 29.80 -11.91
C ILE A 109 -14.39 29.55 -12.19
N GLU A 110 -15.25 30.27 -11.49
CA GLU A 110 -16.70 30.22 -11.71
C GLU A 110 -17.28 31.62 -11.92
N SER A 111 -18.28 31.71 -12.78
CA SER A 111 -19.07 32.94 -12.92
C SER A 111 -20.00 33.06 -11.72
N VAL A 112 -19.98 34.25 -11.10
CA VAL A 112 -20.98 34.61 -10.09
C VAL A 112 -22.31 34.92 -10.78
N GLY A 113 -22.25 35.36 -12.04
CA GLY A 113 -23.39 35.82 -12.82
C GLY A 113 -23.63 37.32 -12.60
N LYS A 114 -24.59 37.86 -13.35
CA LYS A 114 -24.92 39.29 -13.31
C LYS A 114 -25.48 39.70 -11.94
N ILE A 115 -25.00 40.83 -11.43
CA ILE A 115 -25.47 41.46 -10.19
C ILE A 115 -25.95 42.86 -10.53
N GLU A 116 -27.25 43.09 -10.38
CA GLU A 116 -27.88 44.40 -10.61
C GLU A 116 -27.45 45.43 -9.53
N PRO A 117 -27.52 46.74 -9.81
CA PRO A 117 -27.29 47.79 -8.81
C PRO A 117 -28.08 47.57 -7.52
N GLY A 118 -27.40 47.65 -6.36
CA GLY A 118 -28.00 47.44 -5.04
C GLY A 118 -28.26 45.98 -4.66
N GLN A 119 -28.02 45.01 -5.57
CA GLN A 119 -28.09 43.60 -5.24
C GLN A 119 -26.75 43.07 -4.72
N HIS A 120 -26.81 41.88 -4.12
CA HIS A 120 -25.64 41.14 -3.73
C HIS A 120 -25.81 39.67 -4.10
N GLN A 121 -24.67 38.99 -4.27
CA GLN A 121 -24.62 37.54 -4.39
C GLN A 121 -23.61 36.96 -3.42
N SER A 122 -23.94 35.79 -2.90
CA SER A 122 -23.09 35.05 -1.95
C SER A 122 -22.61 33.76 -2.60
N VAL A 123 -21.30 33.56 -2.60
CA VAL A 123 -20.67 32.33 -3.06
C VAL A 123 -20.04 31.61 -1.87
N LEU A 124 -20.54 30.40 -1.61
CA LEU A 124 -20.05 29.51 -0.56
C LEU A 124 -19.10 28.47 -1.16
N ALA A 125 -17.86 28.43 -0.70
CA ALA A 125 -16.92 27.36 -1.00
C ALA A 125 -16.24 26.90 0.28
N HIS A 126 -15.93 25.62 0.38
CA HIS A 126 -15.20 25.07 1.51
C HIS A 126 -13.73 24.90 1.15
N LEU A 127 -12.85 25.19 2.11
CA LEU A 127 -11.42 24.96 2.00
C LEU A 127 -11.02 23.92 3.05
N TRP A 128 -10.58 22.75 2.60
CA TRP A 128 -9.90 21.78 3.44
C TRP A 128 -8.44 22.20 3.57
N VAL A 129 -7.93 22.34 4.80
CA VAL A 129 -6.50 22.51 5.11
C VAL A 129 -6.16 21.58 6.26
N GLY A 130 -5.58 20.42 5.99
CA GLY A 130 -5.40 19.46 7.06
C GLY A 130 -4.81 18.11 6.64
N PRO A 131 -4.75 17.17 7.59
CA PRO A 131 -4.31 15.80 7.33
C PRO A 131 -5.26 15.13 6.33
N GLN A 132 -4.82 14.04 5.71
CA GLN A 132 -5.68 13.22 4.84
C GLN A 132 -6.56 12.27 5.67
N ASP A 133 -7.40 12.83 6.54
CA ASP A 133 -8.40 12.08 7.32
C ASP A 133 -9.54 11.65 6.39
N GLN A 134 -9.58 10.36 6.06
CA GLN A 134 -10.57 9.81 5.12
C GLN A 134 -12.01 9.96 5.61
N LYS A 135 -12.24 9.86 6.91
CA LYS A 135 -13.60 9.95 7.46
C LYS A 135 -14.11 11.38 7.38
N ALA A 136 -13.31 12.34 7.81
CA ALA A 136 -13.68 13.75 7.74
C ALA A 136 -13.76 14.26 6.29
N MET A 137 -12.83 13.85 5.42
CA MET A 137 -12.85 14.21 4.00
C MET A 137 -14.07 13.64 3.26
N SER A 138 -14.43 12.37 3.48
CA SER A 138 -15.62 11.76 2.84
C SER A 138 -16.93 12.42 3.27
N GLN A 139 -17.00 12.98 4.49
CA GLN A 139 -18.15 13.75 4.96
C GLN A 139 -18.23 15.14 4.33
N LEU A 140 -17.09 15.75 3.98
CA LEU A 140 -17.05 17.09 3.41
C LEU A 140 -17.44 17.13 1.93
N ALA A 141 -16.91 16.22 1.11
CA ALA A 141 -17.23 16.17 -0.31
C ALA A 141 -17.08 14.76 -0.89
N PRO A 142 -17.96 14.37 -1.84
CA PRO A 142 -17.83 13.11 -2.56
C PRO A 142 -16.45 12.99 -3.22
N GLY A 143 -15.79 11.86 -2.97
CA GLY A 143 -14.50 11.54 -3.55
C GLY A 143 -13.33 12.35 -3.00
N LEU A 144 -13.48 13.13 -1.93
CA LEU A 144 -12.34 13.81 -1.30
C LEU A 144 -11.45 12.82 -0.50
N ASP A 145 -12.03 11.70 -0.04
CA ASP A 145 -11.30 10.62 0.64
C ASP A 145 -10.28 9.89 -0.26
N VAL A 146 -10.46 9.95 -1.58
CA VAL A 146 -9.56 9.30 -2.55
C VAL A 146 -8.22 10.03 -2.70
N VAL A 147 -8.07 11.17 -2.03
CA VAL A 147 -6.79 11.86 -1.88
C VAL A 147 -5.74 10.94 -1.26
N VAL A 148 -6.15 10.03 -0.37
CA VAL A 148 -5.29 8.97 0.15
C VAL A 148 -4.99 7.96 -0.96
N ASP A 149 -3.77 8.03 -1.47
CA ASP A 149 -3.33 7.24 -2.60
C ASP A 149 -2.87 5.84 -2.16
N TYR A 150 -3.78 4.87 -2.24
CA TYR A 150 -3.47 3.46 -2.03
C TYR A 150 -2.95 2.74 -3.28
N GLY A 151 -2.66 3.48 -4.37
CA GLY A 151 -2.19 2.92 -5.62
C GLY A 151 -3.19 1.96 -6.29
N PHE A 152 -2.68 1.04 -7.10
CA PHE A 152 -3.50 0.13 -7.91
C PHE A 152 -4.34 -0.87 -7.08
N LEU A 153 -4.00 -1.08 -5.81
CA LEU A 153 -4.69 -2.03 -4.91
C LEU A 153 -5.68 -1.35 -3.97
N THR A 154 -6.18 -0.16 -4.33
CA THR A 154 -7.19 0.59 -3.55
C THR A 154 -8.40 -0.27 -3.15
N ILE A 155 -8.85 -1.19 -4.03
CA ILE A 155 -9.97 -2.12 -3.77
C ILE A 155 -9.69 -3.03 -2.56
N ILE A 156 -8.43 -3.41 -2.33
CA ILE A 156 -8.02 -4.25 -1.19
C ILE A 156 -7.64 -3.37 0.00
N ALA A 157 -6.96 -2.25 -0.25
CA ALA A 157 -6.47 -1.35 0.79
C ALA A 157 -7.60 -0.69 1.61
N LYS A 158 -8.68 -0.23 0.96
CA LYS A 158 -9.80 0.43 1.67
C LYS A 158 -10.49 -0.50 2.69
N PRO A 159 -10.96 -1.72 2.32
CA PRO A 159 -11.51 -2.66 3.29
C PRO A 159 -10.53 -3.03 4.41
N LEU A 160 -9.25 -3.13 4.07
CA LEU A 160 -8.21 -3.49 5.03
C LEU A 160 -7.99 -2.37 6.06
N PHE A 161 -7.97 -1.12 5.62
CA PHE A 161 -7.92 0.04 6.51
C PHE A 161 -9.19 0.16 7.39
N GLN A 162 -10.37 -0.13 6.83
CA GLN A 162 -11.62 -0.21 7.62
C GLN A 162 -11.55 -1.30 8.70
N LEU A 163 -11.03 -2.48 8.36
CA LEU A 163 -10.82 -3.54 9.33
C LEU A 163 -9.80 -3.13 10.40
N MET A 164 -8.71 -2.46 10.01
CA MET A 164 -7.72 -1.94 10.95
C MET A 164 -8.29 -0.90 11.92
N THR A 165 -9.05 0.08 11.41
CA THR A 165 -9.70 1.11 12.26
C THR A 165 -10.73 0.48 13.19
N TRP A 166 -11.47 -0.53 12.74
CA TRP A 166 -12.39 -1.31 13.59
C TRP A 166 -11.63 -2.09 14.68
N ILE A 167 -10.54 -2.78 14.36
CA ILE A 167 -9.70 -3.44 15.39
C ILE A 167 -9.17 -2.40 16.38
N HIS A 168 -8.69 -1.27 15.86
CA HIS A 168 -8.14 -0.19 16.68
C HIS A 168 -9.17 0.40 17.64
N SER A 169 -10.47 0.45 17.30
CA SER A 169 -11.47 0.97 18.23
C SER A 169 -11.65 0.13 19.50
N TYR A 170 -11.22 -1.14 19.49
CA TYR A 170 -11.20 -1.99 20.69
C TYR A 170 -9.82 -2.04 21.36
N VAL A 171 -8.75 -2.05 20.57
CA VAL A 171 -7.38 -2.23 21.07
C VAL A 171 -6.75 -0.91 21.55
N GLY A 172 -7.06 0.21 20.89
CA GLY A 172 -6.55 1.54 21.21
C GLY A 172 -5.06 1.76 20.93
N ASN A 173 -4.38 0.82 20.25
CA ASN A 173 -2.96 0.93 19.90
C ASN A 173 -2.68 0.37 18.51
N TRP A 174 -2.13 1.20 17.61
CA TRP A 174 -1.89 0.84 16.21
C TRP A 174 -0.91 -0.31 16.00
N GLY A 175 0.11 -0.44 16.86
CA GLY A 175 1.05 -1.56 16.75
C GLY A 175 0.37 -2.89 17.07
N TRP A 176 -0.43 -2.93 18.13
CA TRP A 176 -1.23 -4.12 18.46
C TRP A 176 -2.35 -4.37 17.44
N THR A 177 -2.93 -3.33 16.85
CA THR A 177 -3.85 -3.45 15.72
C THR A 177 -3.20 -4.19 14.55
N ILE A 178 -1.96 -3.84 14.18
CA ILE A 178 -1.20 -4.54 13.13
C ILE A 178 -1.00 -6.02 13.50
N VAL A 179 -0.65 -6.31 14.75
CA VAL A 179 -0.49 -7.70 15.24
C VAL A 179 -1.77 -8.50 15.12
N VAL A 180 -2.89 -7.97 15.63
CA VAL A 180 -4.20 -8.64 15.58
C VAL A 180 -4.65 -8.85 14.14
N LEU A 181 -4.50 -7.82 13.28
CA LEU A 181 -4.79 -7.93 11.86
C LEU A 181 -3.98 -9.05 11.20
N THR A 182 -2.69 -9.14 11.52
CA THR A 182 -1.81 -10.19 10.98
C THR A 182 -2.33 -11.58 11.36
N LEU A 183 -2.77 -11.77 12.60
CA LEU A 183 -3.35 -13.02 13.07
C LEU A 183 -4.65 -13.37 12.35
N LEU A 184 -5.54 -12.38 12.13
CA LEU A 184 -6.79 -12.57 11.40
C LEU A 184 -6.54 -12.96 9.93
N ILE A 185 -5.62 -12.26 9.25
CA ILE A 185 -5.21 -12.60 7.88
C ILE A 185 -4.67 -14.03 7.84
N LYS A 186 -3.81 -14.41 8.79
CA LYS A 186 -3.28 -15.77 8.88
C LYS A 186 -4.36 -16.82 9.12
N LEU A 187 -5.38 -16.50 9.91
CA LEU A 187 -6.50 -17.39 10.16
C LEU A 187 -7.32 -17.62 8.90
N VAL A 188 -7.65 -16.56 8.16
CA VAL A 188 -8.36 -16.66 6.88
C VAL A 188 -7.58 -17.49 5.85
N PHE A 189 -6.27 -17.28 5.76
CA PHE A 189 -5.39 -18.04 4.85
C PHE A 189 -4.84 -19.33 5.45
N TYR A 190 -5.31 -19.75 6.64
CA TYR A 190 -4.85 -20.96 7.29
C TYR A 190 -5.00 -22.22 6.43
N PRO A 191 -6.16 -22.53 5.80
CA PRO A 191 -6.31 -23.77 5.03
C PRO A 191 -5.36 -23.81 3.83
N LEU A 192 -5.19 -22.69 3.14
CA LEU A 192 -4.26 -22.55 2.02
C LEU A 192 -2.81 -22.76 2.46
N SER A 193 -2.41 -22.08 3.54
CA SER A 193 -1.05 -22.20 4.10
C SER A 193 -0.78 -23.62 4.58
N ALA A 194 -1.76 -24.26 5.24
CA ALA A 194 -1.65 -25.64 5.72
C ALA A 194 -1.49 -26.65 4.58
N ALA A 195 -2.21 -26.47 3.47
CA ALA A 195 -2.01 -27.28 2.26
C ALA A 195 -0.59 -27.12 1.69
N GLY A 196 -0.06 -25.89 1.68
CA GLY A 196 1.31 -25.62 1.25
C GLY A 196 2.37 -26.31 2.13
N TYR A 197 2.23 -26.19 3.46
CA TYR A 197 3.13 -26.85 4.41
C TYR A 197 3.08 -28.38 4.32
N ARG A 198 1.90 -28.97 4.10
CA ARG A 198 1.77 -30.43 3.84
C ARG A 198 2.50 -30.85 2.57
N SER A 199 2.40 -30.07 1.49
CA SER A 199 3.15 -30.35 0.24
C SER A 199 4.66 -30.30 0.48
N MET A 200 5.14 -29.30 1.23
CA MET A 200 6.57 -29.19 1.59
C MET A 200 7.06 -30.34 2.47
N ALA A 201 6.25 -30.80 3.42
CA ALA A 201 6.60 -31.96 4.24
C ALA A 201 6.77 -33.23 3.38
N LYS A 202 5.85 -33.49 2.44
CA LYS A 202 5.99 -34.60 1.48
C LYS A 202 7.22 -34.44 0.59
N MET A 203 7.52 -33.22 0.16
CA MET A 203 8.73 -32.91 -0.63
C MET A 203 10.02 -33.29 0.12
N LYS A 204 10.05 -33.05 1.44
CA LYS A 204 11.18 -33.43 2.30
C LYS A 204 11.45 -34.94 2.27
N LEU A 205 10.41 -35.76 2.21
CA LEU A 205 10.53 -37.23 2.19
C LEU A 205 11.07 -37.76 0.88
N VAL A 206 10.70 -37.13 -0.24
CA VAL A 206 11.18 -37.53 -1.57
C VAL A 206 12.54 -36.93 -1.91
N THR A 207 13.06 -36.01 -1.09
CA THR A 207 14.36 -35.36 -1.30
C THR A 207 15.53 -36.35 -1.48
N PRO A 208 15.65 -37.45 -0.71
CA PRO A 208 16.70 -38.46 -0.94
C PRO A 208 16.58 -39.14 -2.32
N ARG A 209 15.35 -39.50 -2.73
CA ARG A 209 15.09 -40.08 -4.06
C ARG A 209 15.39 -39.10 -5.18
N LEU A 210 15.11 -37.81 -4.99
CA LEU A 210 15.49 -36.76 -5.93
C LEU A 210 17.01 -36.62 -6.07
N GLN A 211 17.76 -36.75 -4.98
CA GLN A 211 19.22 -36.72 -5.02
C GLN A 211 19.79 -37.93 -5.75
N GLU A 212 19.22 -39.11 -5.54
CA GLU A 212 19.59 -40.34 -6.28
C GLU A 212 19.28 -40.20 -7.77
N MET A 213 18.07 -39.74 -8.12
CA MET A 213 17.68 -39.47 -9.50
C MET A 213 18.62 -38.47 -10.19
N LYS A 214 19.08 -37.44 -9.46
CA LYS A 214 20.08 -36.49 -9.95
C LYS A 214 21.45 -37.13 -10.20
N LYS A 215 21.86 -38.12 -9.40
CA LYS A 215 23.10 -38.88 -9.65
C LYS A 215 22.96 -39.74 -10.91
N THR A 216 21.80 -40.38 -11.12
CA THR A 216 21.56 -41.27 -12.27
C THR A 216 21.33 -40.53 -13.58
N PHE A 217 20.58 -39.43 -13.57
CA PHE A 217 20.17 -38.68 -14.77
C PHE A 217 20.83 -37.31 -14.91
N GLY A 218 21.84 -36.99 -14.09
CA GLY A 218 22.45 -35.64 -14.04
C GLY A 218 23.05 -35.15 -15.36
N GLY A 219 23.41 -36.06 -16.28
CA GLY A 219 23.89 -35.73 -17.63
C GLY A 219 22.77 -35.40 -18.64
N ASP A 220 21.52 -35.76 -18.37
CA ASP A 220 20.37 -35.55 -19.28
C ASP A 220 19.26 -34.77 -18.54
N ARG A 221 19.34 -33.45 -18.65
CA ARG A 221 18.37 -32.51 -18.05
C ARG A 221 16.92 -32.79 -18.47
N ALA A 222 16.70 -33.25 -19.70
CA ALA A 222 15.36 -33.51 -20.20
C ALA A 222 14.75 -34.74 -19.51
N LYS A 223 15.50 -35.85 -19.44
CA LYS A 223 15.07 -37.06 -18.71
C LYS A 223 14.93 -36.81 -17.22
N MET A 224 15.82 -36.05 -16.62
CA MET A 224 15.73 -35.67 -15.19
C MET A 224 14.43 -34.93 -14.90
N ASN A 225 14.07 -33.92 -15.71
CA ASN A 225 12.84 -33.16 -15.53
C ASN A 225 11.59 -34.02 -15.73
N GLN A 226 11.59 -34.93 -16.70
CA GLN A 226 10.47 -35.85 -16.94
C GLN A 226 10.27 -36.83 -15.78
N ALA A 227 11.35 -37.49 -15.33
CA ALA A 227 11.30 -38.43 -14.21
C ALA A 227 10.87 -37.74 -12.90
N MET A 228 11.38 -36.53 -12.66
CA MET A 228 10.99 -35.71 -11.50
C MET A 228 9.51 -35.36 -11.52
N MET A 229 8.99 -34.90 -12.67
CA MET A 229 7.57 -34.58 -12.82
C MET A 229 6.67 -35.81 -12.70
N GLN A 230 7.12 -36.96 -13.20
CA GLN A 230 6.38 -38.21 -13.06
C GLN A 230 6.34 -38.67 -11.60
N MET A 231 7.45 -38.60 -10.87
CA MET A 231 7.48 -38.87 -9.44
C MET A 231 6.54 -37.93 -8.67
N TYR A 232 6.53 -36.63 -8.97
CA TYR A 232 5.61 -35.68 -8.33
C TYR A 232 4.14 -36.01 -8.60
N LYS A 233 3.80 -36.47 -9.82
CA LYS A 233 2.44 -36.92 -10.15
C LYS A 233 2.07 -38.19 -9.37
N THR A 234 2.95 -39.19 -9.33
CA THR A 234 2.69 -40.47 -8.66
C THR A 234 2.50 -40.27 -7.16
N GLU A 235 3.34 -39.45 -6.53
CA GLU A 235 3.29 -39.15 -5.09
C GLU A 235 2.27 -38.03 -4.73
N LYS A 236 1.56 -37.49 -5.73
CA LYS A 236 0.61 -36.38 -5.61
C LYS A 236 1.21 -35.17 -4.87
N ILE A 237 2.46 -34.83 -5.19
CA ILE A 237 3.20 -33.70 -4.63
C ILE A 237 3.08 -32.51 -5.60
N ASN A 238 2.67 -31.35 -5.09
CA ASN A 238 2.66 -30.12 -5.89
C ASN A 238 3.98 -29.36 -5.65
N PRO A 239 4.89 -29.25 -6.64
CA PRO A 239 6.15 -28.54 -6.49
C PRO A 239 5.97 -27.04 -6.23
N LEU A 240 4.83 -26.46 -6.63
CA LEU A 240 4.48 -25.06 -6.35
C LEU A 240 3.74 -24.88 -5.01
N GLY A 241 3.41 -25.97 -4.31
CA GLY A 241 2.69 -25.90 -3.05
C GLY A 241 3.43 -25.09 -1.97
N GLY A 242 4.76 -25.02 -2.03
CA GLY A 242 5.56 -24.21 -1.10
C GLY A 242 5.52 -22.70 -1.37
N CYS A 243 5.37 -22.28 -2.62
CA CYS A 243 5.31 -20.86 -2.99
C CYS A 243 3.89 -20.32 -3.17
N LEU A 244 2.88 -21.20 -3.29
CA LEU A 244 1.47 -20.82 -3.44
C LEU A 244 0.96 -19.90 -2.31
N PRO A 245 1.26 -20.15 -1.02
CA PRO A 245 0.87 -19.23 0.06
C PRO A 245 1.50 -17.85 -0.08
N MET A 246 2.74 -17.79 -0.59
CA MET A 246 3.45 -16.52 -0.80
C MET A 246 2.78 -15.68 -1.88
N ILE A 247 2.41 -16.30 -3.02
CA ILE A 247 1.77 -15.59 -4.14
C ILE A 247 0.45 -14.94 -3.73
N VAL A 248 -0.42 -15.68 -3.03
CA VAL A 248 -1.71 -15.15 -2.58
C VAL A 248 -1.54 -14.06 -1.53
N GLN A 249 -0.45 -14.11 -0.76
CA GLN A 249 -0.16 -13.11 0.27
C GLN A 249 0.46 -11.82 -0.29
N VAL A 250 1.12 -11.85 -1.46
CA VAL A 250 1.75 -10.67 -2.08
C VAL A 250 0.76 -9.50 -2.30
N PRO A 251 -0.45 -9.70 -2.88
CA PRO A 251 -1.42 -8.61 -3.01
C PRO A 251 -1.86 -8.01 -1.67
N VAL A 252 -2.08 -8.85 -0.66
CA VAL A 252 -2.46 -8.41 0.70
C VAL A 252 -1.31 -7.61 1.32
N PHE A 253 -0.07 -8.06 1.13
CA PHE A 253 1.11 -7.35 1.60
C PHE A 253 1.26 -5.98 0.95
N ILE A 254 1.16 -5.90 -0.38
CA ILE A 254 1.27 -4.62 -1.09
C ILE A 254 0.14 -3.69 -0.66
N ALA A 255 -1.08 -4.21 -0.45
CA ALA A 255 -2.18 -3.41 0.09
C ALA A 255 -1.86 -2.87 1.50
N LEU A 256 -1.35 -3.71 2.42
CA LEU A 256 -0.93 -3.26 3.75
C LEU A 256 0.18 -2.22 3.70
N TYR A 257 1.13 -2.39 2.80
CA TYR A 257 2.21 -1.44 2.58
C TYR A 257 1.68 -0.04 2.27
N TRP A 258 0.76 0.05 1.30
CA TRP A 258 0.11 1.31 0.94
C TRP A 258 -0.77 1.86 2.05
N VAL A 259 -1.48 1.00 2.79
CA VAL A 259 -2.28 1.43 3.94
C VAL A 259 -1.39 2.04 5.02
N LEU A 260 -0.32 1.36 5.43
CA LEU A 260 0.55 1.84 6.50
C LEU A 260 1.32 3.12 6.12
N LEU A 261 1.71 3.25 4.85
CA LEU A 261 2.37 4.47 4.39
C LEU A 261 1.40 5.63 4.17
N GLY A 262 0.25 5.38 3.55
CA GLY A 262 -0.70 6.43 3.17
C GLY A 262 -1.58 6.93 4.33
N SER A 263 -1.71 6.17 5.41
CA SER A 263 -2.60 6.51 6.51
C SER A 263 -1.93 7.48 7.48
N VAL A 264 -2.50 8.68 7.63
CA VAL A 264 -2.01 9.71 8.55
C VAL A 264 -2.09 9.28 10.01
N GLU A 265 -2.96 8.32 10.31
CA GLU A 265 -3.14 7.74 11.63
C GLU A 265 -1.91 6.96 12.11
N MET A 266 -1.06 6.47 11.19
CA MET A 266 0.21 5.81 11.56
C MET A 266 1.29 6.82 11.95
N ARG A 267 1.15 8.08 11.54
CA ARG A 267 2.19 9.10 11.72
C ARG A 267 2.32 9.46 13.19
N GLY A 268 3.48 9.18 13.78
CA GLY A 268 3.73 9.40 15.20
C GLY A 268 2.94 8.46 16.12
N ALA A 269 2.38 7.37 15.59
CA ALA A 269 1.67 6.39 16.39
C ALA A 269 2.67 5.51 17.15
N PRO A 270 2.64 5.48 18.49
CA PRO A 270 3.53 4.63 19.28
C PRO A 270 3.05 3.18 19.27
N TRP A 271 3.98 2.25 19.47
CA TRP A 271 3.65 0.85 19.79
C TRP A 271 4.04 0.55 21.23
N ILE A 272 5.25 0.04 21.47
CA ILE A 272 5.79 -0.29 22.78
C ILE A 272 7.30 -0.06 22.81
N LEU A 273 7.86 0.06 24.02
CA LEU A 273 9.30 0.13 24.30
C LEU A 273 9.99 1.25 23.51
N TRP A 274 10.80 0.94 22.50
CA TRP A 274 11.57 1.92 21.73
C TRP A 274 10.82 2.43 20.47
N ILE A 275 9.70 1.80 20.09
CA ILE A 275 8.93 2.16 18.91
C ILE A 275 7.90 3.23 19.26
N HIS A 276 8.25 4.49 18.97
CA HIS A 276 7.42 5.67 19.22
C HIS A 276 6.72 6.21 17.98
N ASP A 277 7.11 5.73 16.79
CA ASP A 277 6.49 6.12 15.52
C ASP A 277 6.51 4.92 14.55
N LEU A 278 5.33 4.37 14.25
CA LEU A 278 5.15 3.25 13.33
C LEU A 278 5.35 3.62 11.85
N SER A 279 5.25 4.91 11.51
CA SER A 279 5.48 5.42 10.15
C SER A 279 6.96 5.68 9.84
N ALA A 280 7.78 5.83 10.88
CA ALA A 280 9.22 5.99 10.77
C ALA A 280 9.95 4.64 10.82
N ARG A 281 11.20 4.60 10.37
CA ARG A 281 12.07 3.43 10.52
C ARG A 281 12.32 3.12 12.00
N ASP A 282 12.57 1.85 12.33
CA ASP A 282 12.98 1.47 13.69
C ASP A 282 14.31 2.15 14.06
N PRO A 283 14.36 3.02 15.08
CA PRO A 283 15.56 3.76 15.45
C PRO A 283 16.69 2.85 15.97
N LEU A 284 16.35 1.69 16.53
CA LEU A 284 17.33 0.72 17.07
C LEU A 284 17.58 -0.44 16.11
N PHE A 285 16.86 -0.51 14.99
CA PHE A 285 16.94 -1.58 14.00
C PHE A 285 16.72 -3.01 14.56
N ILE A 286 16.06 -3.13 15.71
CA ILE A 286 15.79 -4.42 16.36
C ILE A 286 14.75 -5.22 15.57
N LEU A 287 13.66 -4.58 15.14
CA LEU A 287 12.61 -5.23 14.36
C LEU A 287 13.14 -5.77 13.01
N PRO A 288 13.87 -5.00 12.18
CA PRO A 288 14.48 -5.52 10.96
C PRO A 288 15.44 -6.68 11.21
N ALA A 289 16.25 -6.63 12.28
CA ALA A 289 17.16 -7.72 12.64
C ALA A 289 16.40 -9.01 13.03
N ILE A 290 15.34 -8.90 13.83
CA ILE A 290 14.46 -10.03 14.18
C ILE A 290 13.79 -10.58 12.93
N MET A 291 13.27 -9.70 12.06
CA MET A 291 12.67 -10.11 10.80
C MET A 291 13.68 -10.90 9.94
N MET A 292 14.89 -10.38 9.75
CA MET A 292 15.94 -11.05 8.97
C MET A 292 16.31 -12.40 9.59
N ALA A 293 16.48 -12.48 10.90
CA ALA A 293 16.77 -13.73 11.61
C ALA A 293 15.64 -14.77 11.46
N THR A 294 14.38 -14.34 11.59
CA THR A 294 13.21 -15.23 11.39
C THR A 294 13.07 -15.69 9.95
N MET A 295 13.42 -14.86 8.95
CA MET A 295 13.48 -15.28 7.56
C MET A 295 14.54 -16.37 7.35
N PHE A 296 15.75 -16.22 7.90
CA PHE A 296 16.76 -17.28 7.85
C PHE A 296 16.28 -18.58 8.50
N LEU A 297 15.60 -18.48 9.65
CA LEU A 297 15.01 -19.63 10.32
C LEU A 297 13.96 -20.30 9.43
N GLN A 298 13.07 -19.53 8.81
CA GLN A 298 12.03 -20.05 7.92
C GLN A 298 12.61 -20.76 6.69
N ILE A 299 13.66 -20.20 6.07
CA ILE A 299 14.33 -20.85 4.93
C ILE A 299 14.99 -22.16 5.35
N LYS A 300 15.63 -22.21 6.52
CA LYS A 300 16.21 -23.46 7.05
C LYS A 300 15.17 -24.54 7.35
N LEU A 301 13.92 -24.16 7.64
CA LEU A 301 12.82 -25.10 7.85
C LEU A 301 12.23 -25.63 6.53
N ASN A 302 12.48 -24.97 5.40
CA ASN A 302 11.99 -25.38 4.10
C ASN A 302 12.93 -26.44 3.47
N PRO A 303 12.40 -27.40 2.68
CA PRO A 303 13.24 -28.34 1.95
C PRO A 303 14.19 -27.61 0.99
N THR A 304 15.47 -27.98 1.01
CA THR A 304 16.47 -27.39 0.12
C THR A 304 16.17 -27.77 -1.34
N PRO A 305 16.09 -26.81 -2.27
CA PRO A 305 15.92 -27.11 -3.68
C PRO A 305 17.04 -28.02 -4.23
N PRO A 306 16.75 -28.94 -5.15
CA PRO A 306 17.75 -29.83 -5.73
C PRO A 306 18.75 -29.10 -6.65
N ASP A 307 18.38 -27.93 -7.18
CA ASP A 307 19.27 -27.07 -7.96
C ASP A 307 20.13 -26.17 -7.03
N PRO A 308 21.48 -26.30 -7.05
CA PRO A 308 22.36 -25.47 -6.23
C PRO A 308 22.25 -23.97 -6.54
N MET A 309 21.89 -23.58 -7.76
CA MET A 309 21.69 -22.16 -8.09
C MET A 309 20.46 -21.60 -7.36
N GLN A 310 19.34 -22.32 -7.43
CA GLN A 310 18.11 -21.95 -6.72
C GLN A 310 18.30 -21.91 -5.20
N ALA A 311 19.04 -22.88 -4.63
CA ALA A 311 19.35 -22.90 -3.21
C ALA A 311 20.16 -21.67 -2.75
N LYS A 312 21.19 -21.28 -3.52
CA LYS A 312 21.97 -20.05 -3.25
C LYS A 312 21.11 -18.80 -3.33
N MET A 313 20.25 -18.70 -4.34
CA MET A 313 19.32 -17.57 -4.49
C MET A 313 18.35 -17.46 -3.32
N MET A 314 17.79 -18.59 -2.86
CA MET A 314 16.94 -18.60 -1.66
C MET A 314 17.70 -18.16 -0.41
N MET A 315 18.95 -18.59 -0.21
CA MET A 315 19.76 -18.14 0.93
C MET A 315 20.15 -16.64 0.86
N ALA A 316 20.28 -16.09 -0.35
CA ALA A 316 20.55 -14.66 -0.54
C ALA A 316 19.32 -13.77 -0.29
N MET A 317 18.10 -14.31 -0.50
CA MET A 317 16.85 -13.54 -0.39
C MET A 317 16.65 -12.86 0.97
N PRO A 318 16.85 -13.51 2.14
CA PRO A 318 16.77 -12.83 3.44
C PRO A 318 17.82 -11.75 3.63
N LEU A 319 18.99 -11.85 2.99
CA LEU A 319 20.04 -10.84 3.12
C LEU A 319 19.67 -9.58 2.33
N VAL A 320 19.19 -9.75 1.10
CA VAL A 320 18.75 -8.63 0.26
C VAL A 320 17.45 -8.02 0.80
N PHE A 321 16.41 -8.84 1.00
CA PHE A 321 15.10 -8.37 1.44
C PHE A 321 15.10 -7.93 2.91
N GLY A 322 15.77 -8.70 3.79
CA GLY A 322 15.93 -8.32 5.19
C GLY A 322 16.77 -7.06 5.35
N GLY A 323 17.86 -6.91 4.57
CA GLY A 323 18.66 -5.69 4.55
C GLY A 323 17.87 -4.47 4.06
N MET A 324 17.04 -4.65 3.04
CA MET A 324 16.14 -3.60 2.54
C MET A 324 15.17 -3.10 3.62
N MET A 325 14.67 -3.97 4.50
CA MET A 325 13.68 -3.63 5.53
C MET A 325 14.21 -2.71 6.63
N PHE A 326 15.53 -2.49 6.72
CA PHE A 326 16.12 -1.48 7.61
C PHE A 326 15.75 -0.05 7.21
N PHE A 327 15.31 0.16 5.97
CA PHE A 327 14.91 1.46 5.43
C PHE A 327 13.39 1.68 5.42
N PHE A 328 12.60 0.67 5.82
CA PHE A 328 11.14 0.73 5.78
C PHE A 328 10.54 1.15 7.15
N PRO A 329 9.30 1.65 7.17
CA PRO A 329 8.57 1.96 8.39
C PRO A 329 8.48 0.77 9.36
N ALA A 330 8.62 1.05 10.66
CA ALA A 330 8.57 0.05 11.72
C ALA A 330 7.25 -0.72 11.73
N GLY A 331 6.11 -0.09 11.40
CA GLY A 331 4.82 -0.77 11.31
C GLY A 331 4.76 -1.87 10.25
N LEU A 332 5.42 -1.65 9.10
CA LEU A 332 5.51 -2.67 8.05
C LEU A 332 6.40 -3.84 8.47
N VAL A 333 7.54 -3.52 9.10
CA VAL A 333 8.48 -4.53 9.59
C VAL A 333 7.86 -5.33 10.74
N LEU A 334 7.09 -4.68 11.63
CA LEU A 334 6.32 -5.31 12.69
C LEU A 334 5.35 -6.36 12.15
N TYR A 335 4.57 -6.01 11.10
CA TYR A 335 3.73 -6.95 10.40
C TYR A 335 4.52 -8.19 9.95
N TYR A 336 5.69 -7.99 9.34
CA TYR A 336 6.54 -9.11 8.89
C TYR A 336 7.05 -9.98 10.04
N CYS A 337 7.49 -9.38 11.15
CA CYS A 337 7.95 -10.13 12.32
C CYS A 337 6.87 -11.11 12.83
N PHE A 338 5.64 -10.62 13.03
CA PHE A 338 4.53 -11.45 13.49
C PHE A 338 4.06 -12.44 12.42
N ASN A 339 4.02 -12.00 11.16
CA ASN A 339 3.70 -12.86 10.02
C ASN A 339 4.66 -14.07 9.95
N ASN A 340 5.96 -13.83 10.09
CA ASN A 340 6.98 -14.88 10.08
C ASN A 340 6.88 -15.77 11.31
N ALA A 341 6.72 -15.19 12.51
CA ALA A 341 6.59 -15.95 13.75
C ALA A 341 5.41 -16.94 13.69
N VAL A 342 4.24 -16.47 13.26
CA VAL A 342 3.04 -17.32 13.10
C VAL A 342 3.25 -18.38 12.02
N SER A 343 3.89 -18.02 10.90
CA SER A 343 4.20 -18.96 9.82
C SER A 343 5.13 -20.08 10.29
N ILE A 344 6.18 -19.74 11.05
CA ILE A 344 7.12 -20.72 11.62
C ILE A 344 6.41 -21.63 12.62
N ALA A 345 5.58 -21.08 13.49
CA ALA A 345 4.79 -21.85 14.44
C ALA A 345 3.84 -22.83 13.73
N GLN A 346 3.11 -22.34 12.72
CA GLN A 346 2.20 -23.16 11.90
C GLN A 346 2.96 -24.27 11.16
N GLN A 347 4.08 -23.93 10.51
CA GLN A 347 4.92 -24.88 9.78
C GLN A 347 5.43 -25.98 10.71
N ARG A 348 5.96 -25.61 11.88
CA ARG A 348 6.49 -26.55 12.86
C ARG A 348 5.40 -27.47 13.41
N TYR A 349 4.22 -26.94 13.70
CA TYR A 349 3.08 -27.73 14.16
C TYR A 349 2.64 -28.77 13.11
N ILE A 350 2.51 -28.37 11.85
CA ILE A 350 2.07 -29.25 10.76
C ILE A 350 3.12 -30.31 10.45
N MET A 351 4.40 -29.93 10.36
CA MET A 351 5.49 -30.88 10.11
C MET A 351 5.58 -31.92 11.22
N HIS A 352 5.50 -31.50 12.49
CA HIS A 352 5.53 -32.43 13.62
C HIS A 352 4.34 -33.41 13.62
N ARG A 353 3.13 -32.96 13.26
CA ARG A 353 1.96 -33.83 13.12
C ARG A 353 2.16 -34.88 12.02
N LEU A 354 2.66 -34.48 10.86
CA LEU A 354 2.89 -35.38 9.73
C LEU A 354 3.99 -36.41 10.02
N ASP A 355 5.08 -36.00 10.67
CA ASP A 355 6.15 -36.92 11.07
C ASP A 355 5.62 -38.01 12.01
N LYS A 356 4.72 -37.65 12.94
CA LYS A 356 4.03 -38.61 13.82
C LYS A 356 3.11 -39.56 13.06
N GLU A 357 2.29 -39.04 12.14
CA GLU A 357 1.38 -39.86 11.33
C GLU A 357 2.14 -40.89 10.48
N MET A 358 3.27 -40.51 9.89
CA MET A 358 4.05 -41.44 9.07
C MET A 358 4.85 -42.46 9.88
N ALA A 359 5.31 -42.10 11.07
CA ALA A 359 5.96 -43.04 11.99
C ALA A 359 5.00 -44.16 12.45
N VAL A 360 3.69 -43.89 12.47
CA VAL A 360 2.67 -44.90 12.76
C VAL A 360 2.40 -45.81 11.55
N VAL A 361 2.48 -45.29 10.33
CA VAL A 361 2.25 -46.06 9.09
C VAL A 361 3.43 -46.98 8.74
N HIS A 362 4.65 -46.66 9.19
CA HIS A 362 5.86 -47.44 8.94
C HIS A 362 6.26 -48.36 10.11
N ARG A 363 5.42 -48.45 11.16
CA ARG A 363 5.46 -49.52 12.16
C ARG A 363 4.40 -50.55 11.81
#